data_AF-A0AAJ0LZK2-F1
#
_entry.id   AF-A0AAJ0LZK2-F1
#
_cell.length_a   1.000
_cell.length_b   1.000
_cell.length_c   1.000
_cell.angle_alpha   90.00
_cell.angle_beta   90.00
_cell.angle_gamma   90.00
#
_symmetry.space_group_name_H-M   'P 1'
#
loop_
_entity.id
_entity.type
_entity.pdbx_description
1 polymer ?
#
loop_
_entity_poly.entity_id
_entity_poly.type
_entity_poly.pdbx_seq_one_letter_code
_entity_poly.pdbx_strand_id
1 'polypeptide(L)'
;MATPNRPSLIGDPSGPSPPYPLHMSGRVISGFGRGSKELGIPTANLPVDDASTPWISTTPSGVYFGWASLNLPPTHPDYILPTVNVDNNNNNKRRAAANANGFAVYPMVMSIGYNPFYKNTVRSAEVHVLHSFRADFYGAEMRLLITGFIREERDYSGLEALIADINFDCDVAKRSLAREAWAPREVDVEVDVPGEEGRKVVLRGQLEAAWLIRPSESGRTGQRSVVC
;
A
#
# COMPACT_ATOMS: atom_id res chain seq x y z
N MET A 1 -26.09 -6.32 7.29
CA MET A 1 -26.11 -6.75 5.88
C MET A 1 -25.08 -5.94 5.11
N ALA A 2 -24.32 -6.54 4.20
CA ALA A 2 -23.42 -5.82 3.31
C ALA A 2 -24.18 -4.75 2.52
N THR A 3 -23.57 -3.58 2.29
CA THR A 3 -24.27 -2.46 1.65
C THR A 3 -24.55 -2.78 0.19
N PRO A 4 -25.81 -2.70 -0.28
CA PRO A 4 -26.13 -2.94 -1.68
C PRO A 4 -25.53 -1.88 -2.61
N ASN A 5 -25.27 -2.25 -3.87
CA ASN A 5 -24.88 -1.36 -4.98
C ASN A 5 -23.52 -0.64 -4.85
N ARG A 6 -22.51 -1.31 -4.29
CA ARG A 6 -21.13 -0.79 -4.30
C ARG A 6 -20.44 -1.09 -5.63
N PRO A 7 -19.71 -0.14 -6.24
CA PRO A 7 -18.96 -0.41 -7.46
C PRO A 7 -17.85 -1.43 -7.17
N SER A 8 -17.70 -2.42 -8.05
CA SER A 8 -16.65 -3.44 -7.94
C SER A 8 -15.30 -3.02 -8.56
N LEU A 9 -15.24 -1.82 -9.12
CA LEU A 9 -14.10 -1.24 -9.82
C LEU A 9 -14.13 0.28 -9.63
N ILE A 10 -13.00 0.90 -9.30
CA ILE A 10 -12.91 2.34 -9.04
C ILE A 10 -12.06 3.03 -10.11
N GLY A 11 -12.50 4.20 -10.55
CA GLY A 11 -11.71 5.09 -11.41
C GLY A 11 -11.69 4.69 -12.89
N ASP A 12 -11.24 5.63 -13.72
CA ASP A 12 -11.23 5.53 -15.17
C ASP A 12 -10.25 4.45 -15.69
N PRO A 13 -10.55 3.73 -16.79
CA PRO A 13 -9.62 2.79 -17.39
C PRO A 13 -8.25 3.39 -17.75
N SER A 14 -8.17 4.70 -18.01
CA SER A 14 -6.94 5.41 -18.39
C SER A 14 -5.99 5.71 -17.21
N GLY A 15 -6.39 5.43 -15.97
CA GLY A 15 -5.54 5.59 -14.80
C GLY A 15 -6.15 6.47 -13.71
N PRO A 16 -5.41 6.71 -12.61
CA PRO A 16 -5.80 7.66 -11.59
C PRO A 16 -5.82 9.10 -12.15
N SER A 17 -6.77 9.91 -11.69
CA SER A 17 -6.89 11.33 -12.03
C SER A 17 -6.65 12.21 -10.79
N PRO A 18 -6.31 13.50 -10.98
CA PRO A 18 -6.12 14.43 -9.85
C PRO A 18 -7.28 14.37 -8.84
N PRO A 19 -6.98 14.35 -7.52
CA PRO A 19 -5.68 14.65 -6.92
C PRO A 19 -4.70 13.46 -6.84
N TYR A 20 -5.05 12.30 -7.41
CA TYR A 20 -4.22 11.10 -7.38
C TYR A 20 -3.16 11.10 -8.50
N PRO A 21 -2.01 10.43 -8.28
CA PRO A 21 -1.64 9.73 -7.06
C PRO A 21 -1.16 10.65 -5.93
N LEU A 22 -1.50 10.30 -4.69
CA LEU A 22 -1.00 10.96 -3.48
C LEU A 22 0.14 10.14 -2.87
N HIS A 23 1.11 10.82 -2.25
CA HIS A 23 2.29 10.20 -1.65
C HIS A 23 2.25 10.29 -0.12
N MET A 24 2.65 9.22 0.56
CA MET A 24 2.88 9.19 2.01
C MET A 24 4.01 8.23 2.34
N SER A 25 4.87 8.58 3.30
CA SER A 25 5.95 7.69 3.76
C SER A 25 6.15 7.79 5.25
N GLY A 26 6.61 6.71 5.86
CA GLY A 26 6.96 6.69 7.28
C GLY A 26 7.51 5.33 7.70
N ARG A 27 7.97 5.26 8.94
CA ARG A 27 8.23 3.95 9.56
C ARG A 27 6.94 3.38 10.11
N VAL A 28 6.75 2.08 9.92
CA VAL A 28 5.58 1.38 10.47
C VAL A 28 5.63 1.42 12.00
N ILE A 29 4.58 1.95 12.63
CA ILE A 29 4.45 2.03 14.08
C ILE A 29 3.41 1.04 14.59
N SER A 30 3.53 0.66 15.87
CA SER A 30 2.52 -0.13 16.56
C SER A 30 1.24 0.68 16.72
N GLY A 31 0.12 0.12 16.27
CA GLY A 31 -1.21 0.65 16.58
C GLY A 31 -1.68 0.30 17.99
N PHE A 32 -2.96 0.54 18.27
CA PHE A 32 -3.57 0.34 19.59
C PHE A 32 -4.16 -1.06 19.81
N GLY A 33 -3.67 -2.07 19.07
CA GLY A 33 -4.05 -3.47 19.31
C GLY A 33 -5.54 -3.79 19.16
N ARG A 34 -6.28 -3.11 18.27
CA ARG A 34 -7.74 -3.24 18.11
C ARG A 34 -8.22 -4.52 17.42
N GLY A 35 -7.49 -5.63 17.53
CA GLY A 35 -7.92 -6.94 17.04
C GLY A 35 -7.86 -7.14 15.52
N SER A 36 -7.44 -6.16 14.71
CA SER A 36 -7.40 -6.31 13.24
C SER A 36 -6.60 -7.55 12.77
N LYS A 37 -5.56 -7.92 13.50
CA LYS A 37 -4.79 -9.17 13.29
C LYS A 37 -5.61 -10.43 13.57
N GLU A 38 -6.45 -10.42 14.61
CA GLU A 38 -7.37 -11.52 14.94
C GLU A 38 -8.51 -11.64 13.92
N LEU A 39 -8.84 -10.54 13.23
CA LEU A 39 -9.80 -10.51 12.12
C LEU A 39 -9.21 -10.98 10.79
N GLY A 40 -7.92 -11.33 10.73
CA GLY A 40 -7.22 -11.72 9.51
C GLY A 40 -6.84 -10.55 8.59
N ILE A 41 -6.98 -9.30 9.05
CA ILE A 41 -6.77 -8.08 8.27
C ILE A 41 -5.77 -7.17 9.03
N PRO A 42 -4.49 -7.58 9.18
CA PRO A 42 -3.52 -6.81 9.95
C PRO A 42 -3.27 -5.44 9.32
N THR A 43 -3.28 -4.38 10.13
CA THR A 43 -3.02 -3.00 9.69
C THR A 43 -1.68 -2.46 10.22
N ALA A 44 -0.91 -1.85 9.33
CA ALA A 44 0.28 -1.07 9.62
C ALA A 44 -0.11 0.39 9.85
N ASN A 45 0.28 0.99 10.96
CA ASN A 45 0.03 2.40 11.23
C ASN A 45 1.22 3.22 10.71
N LEU A 46 0.94 4.38 10.09
CA LEU A 46 1.96 5.35 9.71
C LEU A 46 1.80 6.65 10.51
N PRO A 47 2.91 7.33 10.85
CA PRO A 47 2.84 8.65 11.46
C PRO A 47 2.18 9.62 10.48
N VAL A 48 1.22 10.39 10.98
CA VAL A 48 0.64 11.50 10.24
C VAL A 48 1.34 12.78 10.67
N ASP A 49 1.99 13.42 9.71
CA ASP A 49 2.72 14.67 9.89
C ASP A 49 2.37 15.62 8.75
N ASP A 50 1.92 16.82 9.09
CA ASP A 50 1.46 17.83 8.14
C ASP A 50 2.59 18.31 7.22
N ALA A 51 3.85 18.27 7.67
CA ALA A 51 4.99 18.68 6.86
C ALA A 51 5.27 17.68 5.72
N SER A 52 5.13 16.39 5.99
CA SER A 52 5.38 15.31 5.01
C SER A 52 4.12 14.87 4.26
N THR A 53 2.94 15.05 4.84
CA THR A 53 1.65 14.55 4.30
C THR A 53 0.55 15.63 4.34
N PRO A 54 0.75 16.84 3.78
CA PRO A 54 -0.16 17.98 3.99
C PRO A 54 -1.59 17.75 3.49
N TRP A 55 -1.76 16.90 2.47
CA TRP A 55 -3.05 16.57 1.86
C TRP A 55 -3.98 15.78 2.78
N ILE A 56 -3.46 15.09 3.80
CA ILE A 56 -4.26 14.19 4.63
C ILE A 56 -5.24 14.95 5.54
N SER A 57 -4.93 16.22 5.81
CA SER A 57 -5.74 17.13 6.63
C SER A 57 -7.05 17.53 5.94
N THR A 58 -7.07 17.56 4.61
CA THR A 58 -8.21 18.02 3.79
C THR A 58 -8.92 16.92 3.04
N THR A 59 -8.33 15.72 2.94
CA THR A 59 -8.98 14.58 2.28
C THR A 59 -10.10 14.01 3.16
N PRO A 60 -11.20 13.48 2.56
CA PRO A 60 -12.26 12.81 3.30
C PRO A 60 -11.75 11.69 4.22
N SER A 61 -12.48 11.38 5.28
CA SER A 61 -12.27 10.11 5.97
C SER A 61 -12.88 8.97 5.17
N GLY A 62 -12.22 7.80 5.18
CA GLY A 62 -12.73 6.62 4.51
C GLY A 62 -11.63 5.64 4.12
N VAL A 63 -11.97 4.80 3.14
CA VAL A 63 -11.10 3.76 2.60
C VAL A 63 -10.57 4.18 1.24
N TYR A 64 -9.26 4.10 1.11
CA TYR A 64 -8.46 4.39 -0.07
C TYR A 64 -7.73 3.13 -0.50
N PHE A 65 -7.15 3.16 -1.70
CA PHE A 65 -6.35 2.05 -2.21
C PHE A 65 -5.18 2.55 -3.05
N GLY A 66 -4.22 1.66 -3.26
CA GLY A 66 -3.06 1.96 -4.08
C GLY A 66 -1.94 0.94 -3.89
N TRP A 67 -0.71 1.43 -3.94
CA TRP A 67 0.49 0.59 -3.82
C TRP A 67 1.27 0.95 -2.56
N ALA A 68 1.68 -0.06 -1.81
CA ALA A 68 2.62 0.03 -0.70
C ALA A 68 3.98 -0.51 -1.12
N SER A 69 5.03 0.23 -0.82
CA SER A 69 6.42 -0.16 -1.01
C SER A 69 7.08 -0.33 0.34
N LEU A 70 7.65 -1.50 0.58
CA LEU A 70 8.21 -1.91 1.86
C LEU A 70 9.69 -2.25 1.72
N ASN A 71 10.51 -1.66 2.59
CA ASN A 71 11.90 -2.07 2.78
C ASN A 71 11.99 -2.91 4.05
N LEU A 72 11.84 -4.22 3.87
CA LEU A 72 11.94 -5.20 4.96
C LEU A 72 13.40 -5.38 5.37
N PRO A 73 13.71 -5.57 6.67
CA PRO A 73 15.07 -5.86 7.08
C PRO A 73 15.50 -7.24 6.55
N PRO A 74 16.80 -7.46 6.25
CA PRO A 74 17.29 -8.76 5.76
C PRO A 74 17.00 -9.96 6.68
N THR A 75 16.71 -9.72 7.96
CA THR A 75 16.33 -10.73 8.94
C THR A 75 14.85 -11.12 8.88
N HIS A 76 14.02 -10.38 8.15
CA HIS A 76 12.60 -10.68 8.02
C HIS A 76 12.41 -11.92 7.14
N PRO A 77 11.53 -12.87 7.51
CA PRO A 77 11.35 -14.10 6.73
C PRO A 77 10.95 -13.84 5.28
N ASP A 78 10.13 -12.82 5.04
CA ASP A 78 9.67 -12.40 3.70
C ASP A 78 10.55 -11.35 3.01
N TYR A 79 11.79 -11.16 3.49
CA TYR A 79 12.74 -10.30 2.79
C TYR A 79 13.03 -10.85 1.38
N ILE A 80 12.81 -10.02 0.36
CA ILE A 80 13.13 -10.35 -1.03
C ILE A 80 14.49 -9.73 -1.36
N LEU A 81 15.42 -10.56 -1.83
CA LEU A 81 16.73 -10.08 -2.26
C LEU A 81 16.57 -9.09 -3.43
N PRO A 82 17.23 -7.93 -3.38
CA PRO A 82 17.36 -7.05 -4.53
C PRO A 82 17.93 -7.83 -5.71
N THR A 83 17.19 -7.90 -6.82
CA THR A 83 17.75 -8.49 -8.04
C THR A 83 18.76 -7.52 -8.63
N VAL A 84 20.04 -7.90 -8.59
CA VAL A 84 21.10 -7.27 -9.37
C VAL A 84 21.14 -8.01 -10.70
N ASN A 85 20.70 -7.37 -11.79
CA ASN A 85 20.80 -7.83 -13.19
C ASN A 85 21.04 -9.33 -13.39
N VAL A 86 19.97 -10.14 -13.41
CA VAL A 86 20.05 -11.52 -13.89
C VAL A 86 19.57 -11.51 -15.35
N ASP A 87 20.40 -12.02 -16.23
CA ASP A 87 20.29 -11.97 -17.69
C ASP A 87 18.87 -12.21 -18.23
N ASN A 88 18.43 -11.32 -19.13
CA ASN A 88 17.12 -11.23 -19.78
C ASN A 88 16.70 -12.43 -20.65
N ASN A 89 17.36 -13.60 -20.55
CA ASN A 89 17.21 -14.69 -21.51
C ASN A 89 16.25 -15.82 -21.11
N ASN A 90 15.55 -15.73 -19.97
CA ASN A 90 14.54 -16.72 -19.59
C ASN A 90 13.18 -16.05 -19.29
N ASN A 91 12.38 -15.88 -20.35
CA ASN A 91 11.03 -15.29 -20.31
C ASN A 91 10.00 -16.01 -19.42
N ASN A 92 10.34 -17.16 -18.81
CA ASN A 92 9.35 -18.06 -18.22
C ASN A 92 9.17 -18.00 -16.70
N LYS A 93 9.90 -17.17 -15.93
CA LYS A 93 9.63 -16.97 -14.49
C LYS A 93 10.01 -15.57 -14.00
N ARG A 94 9.35 -14.52 -14.51
CA ARG A 94 9.36 -13.24 -13.78
C ARG A 94 8.73 -13.46 -12.40
N ARG A 95 9.40 -13.02 -11.35
CA ARG A 95 8.89 -12.98 -9.97
C ARG A 95 8.90 -11.52 -9.53
N ALA A 96 7.98 -11.15 -8.64
CA ALA A 96 8.14 -9.88 -7.93
C ALA A 96 9.48 -9.91 -7.20
N ALA A 97 10.30 -8.91 -7.49
CA ALA A 97 11.62 -8.75 -6.89
C ALA A 97 11.67 -7.40 -6.17
N ALA A 98 12.39 -7.35 -5.05
CA ALA A 98 12.77 -6.07 -4.51
C ALA A 98 13.64 -5.34 -5.55
N ASN A 99 13.46 -4.04 -5.65
CA ASN A 99 14.32 -3.23 -6.50
C ASN A 99 15.75 -3.15 -5.91
N ALA A 100 16.67 -2.54 -6.65
CA ALA A 100 18.07 -2.35 -6.21
C ALA A 100 18.21 -1.62 -4.86
N ASN A 101 17.19 -0.87 -4.43
CA ASN A 101 17.18 -0.15 -3.14
C ASN A 101 16.54 -0.95 -1.99
N GLY A 102 16.17 -2.22 -2.20
CA GLY A 102 15.59 -3.09 -1.18
C GLY A 102 14.07 -2.97 -1.01
N PHE A 103 13.38 -2.25 -1.88
CA PHE A 103 11.94 -2.06 -1.80
C PHE A 103 11.18 -3.08 -2.65
N ALA A 104 10.22 -3.77 -2.03
CA ALA A 104 9.22 -4.58 -2.71
C ALA A 104 7.86 -3.87 -2.70
N VAL A 105 7.11 -3.97 -3.79
CA VAL A 105 5.84 -3.26 -3.98
C VAL A 105 4.66 -4.23 -3.96
N TYR A 106 3.62 -3.88 -3.21
CA TYR A 106 2.44 -4.68 -2.94
C TYR A 106 1.16 -3.83 -3.11
N PRO A 107 0.04 -4.40 -3.55
CA PRO A 107 -1.24 -3.70 -3.51
C PRO A 107 -1.67 -3.51 -2.05
N MET A 108 -2.40 -2.43 -1.76
CA MET A 108 -2.86 -2.09 -0.41
C MET A 108 -4.23 -1.43 -0.42
N VAL A 109 -4.91 -1.52 0.72
CA VAL A 109 -5.99 -0.61 1.11
C VAL A 109 -5.55 0.20 2.33
N MET A 110 -6.11 1.40 2.48
CA MET A 110 -5.77 2.32 3.55
C MET A 110 -7.04 2.93 4.14
N SER A 111 -7.17 2.90 5.46
CA SER A 111 -8.17 3.68 6.19
C SER A 111 -7.56 4.99 6.65
N ILE A 112 -8.24 6.09 6.34
CA ILE A 112 -7.92 7.41 6.87
C ILE A 112 -9.09 7.88 7.71
N GLY A 113 -8.83 8.24 8.96
CA GLY A 113 -9.85 8.64 9.92
C GLY A 113 -9.29 9.60 10.96
N TYR A 114 -9.84 9.54 12.16
CA TYR A 114 -9.37 10.30 13.31
C TYR A 114 -9.06 9.38 14.49
N ASN A 115 -8.02 9.74 15.25
CA ASN A 115 -7.61 8.97 16.41
C ASN A 115 -8.53 9.25 17.61
N PRO A 116 -9.28 8.26 18.14
CA PRO A 116 -10.20 8.43 19.27
C PRO A 116 -9.51 8.84 20.56
N PHE A 117 -8.26 8.43 20.78
CA PHE A 117 -7.51 8.74 22.00
C PHE A 117 -7.12 10.21 22.10
N TYR A 118 -7.06 10.92 20.96
CA TYR A 118 -6.79 12.35 20.89
C TYR A 118 -8.08 13.13 20.62
N LYS A 119 -9.21 12.69 21.19
CA LYS A 119 -10.52 13.36 21.02
C LYS A 119 -10.90 13.58 19.54
N ASN A 120 -10.46 12.70 18.65
CA ASN A 120 -10.63 12.81 17.21
C ASN A 120 -10.10 14.12 16.59
N THR A 121 -9.05 14.73 17.14
CA THR A 121 -8.44 15.94 16.56
C THR A 121 -7.23 15.65 15.67
N VAL A 122 -6.66 14.44 15.78
CA VAL A 122 -5.48 14.01 15.03
C VAL A 122 -5.89 12.97 14.00
N ARG A 123 -5.48 13.17 12.74
CA ARG A 123 -5.72 12.20 11.66
C ARG A 123 -4.99 10.89 11.92
N SER A 124 -5.58 9.77 11.53
CA SER A 124 -4.97 8.45 11.55
C SER A 124 -4.87 7.86 10.15
N ALA A 125 -3.84 7.04 9.93
CA ALA A 125 -3.53 6.39 8.67
C ALA A 125 -3.17 4.92 8.93
N GLU A 126 -4.06 4.01 8.53
CA GLU A 126 -3.91 2.58 8.73
C GLU A 126 -3.90 1.85 7.40
N VAL A 127 -2.84 1.10 7.12
CA VAL A 127 -2.62 0.43 5.83
C VAL A 127 -2.75 -1.07 6.02
N HIS A 128 -3.65 -1.71 5.27
CA HIS A 128 -3.63 -3.16 5.10
C HIS A 128 -2.96 -3.49 3.76
N VAL A 129 -1.76 -4.07 3.84
CA VAL A 129 -1.05 -4.58 2.67
C VAL A 129 -1.70 -5.89 2.26
N LEU A 130 -2.09 -6.02 0.99
CA LEU A 130 -2.77 -7.21 0.46
C LEU A 130 -1.76 -8.33 0.18
N HIS A 131 -1.04 -8.73 1.23
CA HIS A 131 -0.02 -9.77 1.22
C HIS A 131 0.04 -10.42 2.60
N SER A 132 0.18 -11.75 2.63
CA SER A 132 0.29 -12.52 3.87
C SER A 132 1.77 -12.62 4.30
N PHE A 133 2.17 -11.78 5.24
CA PHE A 133 3.51 -11.83 5.84
C PHE A 133 3.59 -12.88 6.95
N ARG A 134 4.75 -13.54 7.08
CA ARG A 134 5.05 -14.55 8.12
C ARG A 134 5.47 -13.92 9.44
N ALA A 135 5.80 -12.64 9.46
CA ALA A 135 6.15 -11.88 10.65
C ALA A 135 5.68 -10.42 10.54
N ASP A 136 5.66 -9.74 11.69
CA ASP A 136 5.40 -8.30 11.74
C ASP A 136 6.64 -7.52 11.26
N PHE A 137 6.40 -6.33 10.69
CA PHE A 137 7.43 -5.47 10.09
C PHE A 137 7.46 -4.07 10.72
N TYR A 138 7.25 -3.96 12.03
CA TYR A 138 7.38 -2.70 12.76
C TYR A 138 8.77 -2.07 12.56
N GLY A 139 8.80 -0.75 12.40
CA GLY A 139 10.02 0.02 12.12
C GLY A 139 10.50 -0.03 10.67
N ALA A 140 9.97 -0.92 9.83
CA ALA A 140 10.28 -0.97 8.40
C ALA A 140 9.88 0.35 7.72
N GLU A 141 10.67 0.77 6.74
CA GLU A 141 10.34 1.94 5.92
C GLU A 141 9.23 1.54 4.94
N MET A 142 8.11 2.27 5.00
CA MET A 142 6.96 2.09 4.12
C MET A 142 6.72 3.39 3.34
N ARG A 143 6.37 3.24 2.06
CA ARG A 143 5.96 4.32 1.16
C ARG A 143 4.68 3.93 0.45
N LEU A 144 3.79 4.89 0.26
CA LEU A 144 2.47 4.69 -0.30
C LEU A 144 2.27 5.58 -1.52
N LEU A 145 1.69 4.98 -2.56
CA LEU A 145 1.14 5.67 -3.72
C LEU A 145 -0.37 5.43 -3.68
N ILE A 146 -1.13 6.39 -3.16
CA ILE A 146 -2.58 6.30 -3.04
C ILE A 146 -3.19 6.70 -4.38
N THR A 147 -3.94 5.80 -5.01
CA THR A 147 -4.44 5.97 -6.39
C THR A 147 -5.93 6.26 -6.48
N GLY A 148 -6.68 6.13 -5.39
CA GLY A 148 -8.10 6.44 -5.39
C GLY A 148 -8.81 6.20 -4.07
N PHE A 149 -10.08 6.58 -4.04
CA PHE A 149 -11.01 6.44 -2.91
C PHE A 149 -12.06 5.38 -3.20
N ILE A 150 -12.28 4.46 -2.26
CA ILE A 150 -13.28 3.39 -2.36
C ILE A 150 -14.61 3.83 -1.77
N ARG A 151 -14.60 4.35 -0.53
CA ARG A 151 -15.82 4.68 0.22
C ARG A 151 -15.54 5.51 1.45
N GLU A 152 -16.57 6.17 1.97
CA GLU A 152 -16.56 6.85 3.27
C GLU A 152 -16.46 5.86 4.45
N GLU A 153 -16.14 6.40 5.63
CA GLU A 153 -16.28 5.69 6.90
C GLU A 153 -17.72 5.22 7.11
N ARG A 154 -17.89 4.11 7.83
CA ARG A 154 -19.20 3.50 8.05
C ARG A 154 -19.31 3.00 9.47
N ASP A 155 -20.52 3.12 10.01
CA ASP A 155 -20.92 2.46 11.23
C ASP A 155 -21.39 1.04 10.90
N TYR A 156 -21.00 0.08 11.75
CA TYR A 156 -21.33 -1.32 11.58
C TYR A 156 -22.15 -1.82 12.76
N SER A 157 -23.25 -2.52 12.47
CA SER A 157 -24.09 -3.15 13.48
C SER A 157 -23.47 -4.42 14.11
N GLY A 158 -22.32 -4.86 13.62
CA GLY A 158 -21.60 -6.03 14.12
C GLY A 158 -20.32 -6.33 13.35
N LEU A 159 -19.50 -7.21 13.92
CA LEU A 159 -18.16 -7.54 13.41
C LEU A 159 -18.19 -8.18 12.01
N GLU A 160 -19.14 -9.08 11.75
CA GLU A 160 -19.25 -9.74 10.44
C GLU A 160 -19.50 -8.76 9.30
N ALA A 161 -20.33 -7.73 9.55
CA ALA A 161 -20.61 -6.69 8.56
C ALA A 161 -19.38 -5.84 8.25
N LEU A 162 -18.56 -5.55 9.26
CA LEU A 162 -17.28 -4.86 9.10
C LEU A 162 -16.30 -5.70 8.26
N ILE A 163 -16.10 -6.98 8.61
CA ILE A 163 -15.21 -7.89 7.89
C ILE A 163 -15.65 -8.03 6.42
N ALA A 164 -16.95 -8.21 6.18
CA ALA A 164 -17.49 -8.33 4.83
C ALA A 164 -17.20 -7.09 3.98
N ASP A 165 -17.34 -5.89 4.54
CA ASP A 165 -17.05 -4.66 3.83
C ASP A 165 -15.56 -4.47 3.55
N ILE A 166 -14.68 -4.84 4.50
CA ILE A 166 -13.23 -4.77 4.30
C ILE A 166 -12.77 -5.75 3.22
N ASN A 167 -13.29 -6.99 3.23
CA ASN A 167 -12.98 -7.97 2.19
C ASN A 167 -13.41 -7.45 0.81
N PHE A 168 -14.59 -6.84 0.73
CA PHE A 168 -15.05 -6.19 -0.49
C PHE A 168 -14.13 -5.01 -0.90
N ASP A 169 -13.66 -4.19 0.04
CA ASP A 169 -12.70 -3.13 -0.23
C ASP A 169 -11.39 -3.68 -0.83
N CYS A 170 -10.89 -4.79 -0.27
CA CYS A 170 -9.69 -5.47 -0.77
C CYS A 170 -9.90 -6.00 -2.19
N ASP A 171 -11.05 -6.60 -2.49
CA ASP A 171 -11.37 -7.10 -3.82
C ASP A 171 -11.49 -5.98 -4.85
N VAL A 172 -12.11 -4.86 -4.48
CA VAL A 172 -12.19 -3.65 -5.31
C VAL A 172 -10.79 -3.12 -5.62
N ALA A 173 -9.91 -3.05 -4.61
CA ALA A 173 -8.52 -2.62 -4.79
C ALA A 173 -7.77 -3.54 -5.75
N LYS A 174 -7.82 -4.87 -5.54
CA LYS A 174 -7.17 -5.86 -6.41
C LYS A 174 -7.62 -5.72 -7.86
N ARG A 175 -8.93 -5.65 -8.11
CA ARG A 175 -9.50 -5.49 -9.47
C ARG A 175 -9.09 -4.17 -10.11
N SER A 176 -9.12 -3.08 -9.34
CA SER A 176 -8.83 -1.74 -9.85
C SER A 176 -7.35 -1.58 -10.22
N LEU A 177 -6.45 -2.14 -9.40
CA LEU A 177 -4.99 -2.07 -9.56
C LEU A 177 -4.43 -3.03 -10.60
N ALA A 178 -5.13 -4.14 -10.90
CA ALA A 178 -4.70 -5.10 -11.91
C ALA A 178 -4.80 -4.59 -13.37
N ARG A 179 -5.40 -3.40 -13.59
CA ARG A 179 -5.51 -2.78 -14.92
C ARG A 179 -4.17 -2.17 -15.33
N GLU A 180 -3.88 -2.20 -16.63
CA GLU A 180 -2.60 -1.74 -17.18
C GLU A 180 -2.24 -0.30 -16.78
N ALA A 181 -3.17 0.64 -16.89
CA ALA A 181 -2.93 2.05 -16.51
C ALA A 181 -2.79 2.30 -14.99
N TRP A 182 -3.06 1.28 -14.17
CA TRP A 182 -3.07 1.36 -12.71
C TRP A 182 -1.92 0.57 -12.07
N ALA A 183 -1.29 -0.33 -12.83
CA ALA A 183 -0.13 -1.10 -12.37
C ALA A 183 1.18 -0.32 -12.57
N PRO A 184 2.18 -0.47 -11.67
CA PRO A 184 3.45 0.24 -11.73
C PRO A 184 4.22 -0.05 -13.03
N ARG A 185 4.84 0.98 -13.60
CA ARG A 185 5.67 0.86 -14.80
C ARG A 185 7.10 0.43 -14.47
N GLU A 186 7.66 0.91 -13.37
CA GLU A 186 9.07 0.78 -13.04
C GLU A 186 9.44 -0.55 -12.36
N VAL A 187 8.45 -1.30 -11.85
CA VAL A 187 8.67 -2.53 -11.09
C VAL A 187 7.62 -3.58 -11.41
N ASP A 188 8.07 -4.84 -11.48
CA ASP A 188 7.17 -5.99 -11.60
C ASP A 188 6.50 -6.25 -10.24
N VAL A 189 5.17 -6.28 -10.23
CA VAL A 189 4.38 -6.55 -9.02
C VAL A 189 3.61 -7.84 -9.16
N GLU A 190 3.50 -8.58 -8.06
CA GLU A 190 2.69 -9.78 -8.00
C GLU A 190 1.31 -9.43 -7.43
N VAL A 191 0.25 -9.78 -8.16
CA VAL A 191 -1.13 -9.56 -7.73
C VAL A 191 -1.94 -10.83 -7.83
N ASP A 192 -2.95 -10.95 -6.97
CA ASP A 192 -3.94 -12.04 -7.06
C ASP A 192 -4.80 -11.88 -8.31
N VAL A 193 -5.12 -12.98 -8.97
CA VAL A 193 -6.06 -13.00 -10.09
C VAL A 193 -7.50 -12.95 -9.55
N PRO A 194 -8.31 -11.95 -9.91
CA PRO A 194 -9.69 -11.88 -9.44
C PRO A 194 -10.48 -13.13 -9.85
N GLY A 195 -11.07 -13.82 -8.87
CA GLY A 195 -11.88 -15.03 -9.08
C GLY A 195 -11.09 -16.34 -9.15
N GLU A 196 -9.76 -16.31 -9.05
CA GLU A 196 -8.91 -17.51 -9.02
C GLU A 196 -8.09 -17.53 -7.72
N GLU A 197 -8.64 -18.15 -6.69
CA GLU A 197 -8.03 -18.20 -5.35
C GLU A 197 -6.63 -18.84 -5.37
N GLY A 198 -5.66 -18.16 -4.75
CA GLY A 198 -4.27 -18.61 -4.67
C GLY A 198 -3.47 -18.43 -5.98
N ARG A 199 -4.12 -18.08 -7.10
CA ARG A 199 -3.40 -17.79 -8.34
C ARG A 199 -2.93 -16.34 -8.34
N LYS A 200 -1.66 -16.17 -8.65
CA LYS A 200 -1.02 -14.86 -8.81
C LYS A 200 -0.42 -14.67 -10.18
N VAL A 201 -0.40 -13.44 -10.65
CA VAL A 201 0.25 -13.02 -11.89
C VAL A 201 1.21 -11.88 -11.61
N VAL A 202 2.26 -11.80 -12.41
CA VAL A 202 3.18 -10.66 -12.40
C VAL A 202 2.70 -9.65 -13.43
N LEU A 203 2.51 -8.41 -12.99
CA LEU A 203 2.10 -7.28 -13.82
C LEU A 203 3.20 -6.23 -13.88
N ARG A 204 3.27 -5.57 -15.04
CA ARG A 204 3.94 -4.30 -15.25
C ARG A 204 3.01 -3.45 -16.10
N GLY A 205 2.67 -2.27 -15.61
CA GLY A 205 1.69 -1.38 -16.24
C GLY A 205 2.29 -0.07 -16.72
N GLN A 206 1.48 0.97 -16.69
CA GLN A 206 1.83 2.32 -17.17
C GLN A 206 1.84 3.38 -16.07
N LEU A 207 1.45 3.05 -14.83
CA LEU A 207 1.44 4.00 -13.72
C LEU A 207 2.87 4.37 -13.33
N GLU A 208 3.19 5.67 -13.33
CA GLU A 208 4.45 6.19 -12.82
C GLU A 208 4.53 5.95 -11.30
N ALA A 209 5.52 5.16 -10.89
CA ALA A 209 5.67 4.70 -9.52
C ALA A 209 7.14 4.73 -9.06
N ALA A 210 8.03 5.46 -9.73
CA ALA A 210 9.44 5.57 -9.35
C ALA A 210 9.61 6.13 -7.94
N TRP A 211 8.66 6.97 -7.49
CA TRP A 211 8.65 7.51 -6.12
C TRP A 211 8.63 6.41 -5.05
N LEU A 212 7.91 5.30 -5.28
CA LEU A 212 7.83 4.18 -4.34
C LEU A 212 9.19 3.50 -4.10
N ILE A 213 10.05 3.50 -5.12
CA ILE A 213 11.25 2.66 -5.17
C ILE A 213 12.56 3.46 -5.19
N ARG A 214 12.50 4.79 -5.05
CA ARG A 214 13.67 5.67 -5.00
C ARG A 214 14.63 5.33 -3.85
N PRO A 215 15.92 5.72 -3.89
CA PRO A 215 16.83 5.53 -2.77
C PRO A 215 16.31 6.20 -1.49
N SER A 216 16.60 5.63 -0.32
CA SER A 216 16.24 6.23 0.96
C SER A 216 17.03 7.53 1.21
N GLU A 217 16.38 8.53 1.79
CA GLU A 217 16.97 9.86 2.03
C GLU A 217 18.13 9.80 3.04
N SER A 218 18.16 8.80 3.91
CA SER A 218 19.25 8.55 4.87
C SER A 218 20.60 8.21 4.22
N GLY A 219 20.63 7.93 2.90
CA GLY A 219 21.86 7.69 2.15
C GLY A 219 22.54 8.95 1.59
N ARG A 220 21.92 10.14 1.70
CA ARG A 220 22.45 11.40 1.12
C ARG A 220 23.40 12.18 2.02
N THR A 221 23.59 11.78 3.28
CA THR A 221 24.43 12.50 4.26
C THR A 221 25.94 12.26 4.10
N GLY A 222 26.40 11.50 3.11
CA GLY A 222 27.83 11.24 2.85
C GLY A 222 28.52 12.18 1.85
N GLN A 223 27.80 13.11 1.22
CA GLN A 223 28.37 13.90 0.12
C GLN A 223 27.96 15.38 0.19
N ARG A 224 28.30 16.04 1.30
CA ARG A 224 28.53 17.50 1.25
C ARG A 224 30.03 17.69 1.01
N SER A 225 30.40 17.91 -0.25
CA SER A 225 31.68 18.53 -0.57
C SER A 225 31.78 19.82 0.22
N VAL A 226 32.73 19.85 1.16
CA VAL A 226 33.32 21.09 1.63
C VAL A 226 34.02 21.69 0.42
N VAL A 227 33.36 22.65 -0.22
CA VAL A 227 34.06 23.58 -1.11
C VAL A 227 34.57 24.68 -0.18
N CYS A 228 35.88 24.64 0.08
CA CYS A 228 36.64 25.76 0.61
C CYS A 228 36.71 26.87 -0.44
#